data_AF-A0A0L8IAA6-F1
#
_entry.id   AF-A0A0L8IAA6-F1
#
_cell.length_a   1.000
_cell.length_b   1.000
_cell.length_c   1.000
_cell.angle_alpha   90.00
_cell.angle_beta   90.00
_cell.angle_gamma   90.00
#
_symmetry.space_group_name_H-M   'P 1'
#
loop_
_entity.id
_entity.type
_entity.pdbx_description
1 polymer ?
#
loop_
_entity_poly.entity_id
_entity_poly.type
_entity_poly.pdbx_seq_one_letter_code
_entity_poly.pdbx_strand_id
1 'polypeptide(L)'
;MSADMNFIRSHHLLLSQTSSPYFTEQPLIPSVTDYTSPFSKDYHSSEFSTLSPLPSPSQPSPKPSSSTRSSTFFPSHSSTSSARGCATSTSSTATTYSRSTTVDKKPEAEPKQSRFLPVISKEKRAEMNIVIFNQIAEITQYLYLCAAAAVSREKVRSLQITHIINCTLDVPNFKGENVACVNIQVDDSSRAHLGIYFDRCADMIRQASLKNGKVLVHCVAGVSRSASLCIAYLMKYERMSLLQAYKFVKRKRYVIHPNVGFWQQLIEYEKRIFGRATVKMVYSNVGMVPEVYIDEENELLRLQQNSRHR
;
A
#
# COMPACT_ATOMS: atom_id res chain seq x y z
N MET A 1 25.43 -4.50 13.75
CA MET A 1 24.99 -4.49 12.33
C MET A 1 24.17 -5.74 11.94
N SER A 2 23.46 -6.40 12.86
CA SER A 2 22.82 -7.71 12.59
C SER A 2 21.32 -7.79 12.99
N ALA A 3 20.81 -6.91 13.87
CA ALA A 3 19.47 -7.09 14.44
C ALA A 3 18.30 -6.64 13.55
N ASP A 4 18.46 -5.61 12.71
CA ASP A 4 17.35 -5.03 11.93
C ASP A 4 17.22 -5.60 10.51
N MET A 5 18.31 -6.05 9.90
CA MET A 5 18.23 -6.86 8.66
C MET A 5 17.54 -8.20 8.94
N ASN A 6 17.61 -8.68 10.18
CA ASN A 6 16.82 -9.82 10.62
C ASN A 6 15.33 -9.49 10.73
N PHE A 7 14.84 -8.23 10.70
CA PHE A 7 13.39 -7.97 10.75
C PHE A 7 12.67 -8.35 9.46
N ILE A 8 13.24 -7.93 8.33
CA ILE A 8 12.72 -8.23 6.99
C ILE A 8 13.15 -9.64 6.57
N ARG A 9 14.39 -10.04 6.89
CA ARG A 9 14.91 -11.38 6.58
C ARG A 9 14.30 -12.47 7.47
N SER A 10 13.96 -12.21 8.74
CA SER A 10 13.18 -13.17 9.55
C SER A 10 11.75 -13.30 9.08
N HIS A 11 11.12 -12.22 8.58
CA HIS A 11 9.78 -12.32 7.98
C HIS A 11 9.80 -13.08 6.65
N HIS A 12 10.88 -12.96 5.86
CA HIS A 12 11.08 -13.73 4.63
C HIS A 12 11.39 -15.22 4.90
N LEU A 13 12.06 -15.56 6.01
CA LEU A 13 12.36 -16.95 6.40
C LEU A 13 11.27 -17.65 7.24
N LEU A 14 10.51 -16.92 8.07
CA LEU A 14 9.42 -17.49 8.87
C LEU A 14 8.19 -17.85 8.03
N LEU A 15 8.03 -17.25 6.85
CA LEU A 15 6.96 -17.59 5.90
C LEU A 15 7.35 -18.71 4.92
N SER A 16 8.61 -19.16 4.91
CA SER A 16 9.09 -20.25 4.06
C SER A 16 9.27 -21.59 4.80
N GLN A 17 8.97 -21.68 6.10
CA GLN A 17 9.24 -22.86 6.93
C GLN A 17 8.05 -23.42 7.73
N THR A 18 6.81 -23.14 7.36
CA THR A 18 5.66 -23.90 7.89
C THR A 18 5.29 -25.01 6.92
N SER A 19 6.16 -26.02 6.80
CA SER A 19 5.81 -27.32 6.23
C SER A 19 4.92 -28.02 7.25
N SER A 20 3.62 -28.12 6.97
CA SER A 20 2.68 -28.91 7.77
C SER A 20 3.00 -30.41 7.63
N PRO A 21 3.10 -31.20 8.72
CA PRO A 21 3.37 -32.61 8.68
C PRO A 21 2.05 -33.40 8.58
N TYR A 22 1.35 -33.29 7.46
CA TYR A 22 0.25 -34.20 7.15
C TYR A 22 0.37 -34.66 5.70
N PHE A 23 1.21 -35.69 5.54
CA PHE A 23 1.34 -36.46 4.32
C PHE A 23 0.38 -37.64 4.43
N THR A 24 -0.74 -37.59 3.71
CA THR A 24 -1.51 -38.79 3.39
C THR A 24 -2.10 -38.64 1.98
N GLU A 25 -2.04 -39.74 1.25
CA GLU A 25 -2.10 -39.90 -0.20
C GLU A 25 -3.28 -39.22 -0.92
N GLN A 26 -3.01 -38.67 -2.11
CA GLN A 26 -4.03 -38.29 -3.09
C GLN A 26 -4.16 -39.36 -4.19
N PRO A 27 -5.38 -39.75 -4.60
CA PRO A 27 -5.58 -40.46 -5.85
C PRO A 27 -5.60 -39.50 -7.05
N LEU A 28 -5.09 -39.99 -8.18
CA LEU A 28 -4.99 -39.32 -9.49
C LEU A 28 -6.37 -38.85 -10.00
N ILE A 29 -6.44 -37.60 -10.49
CA ILE A 29 -7.59 -37.07 -11.25
C ILE A 29 -7.12 -36.69 -12.67
N PRO A 30 -7.90 -36.99 -13.73
CA PRO A 30 -7.46 -36.89 -15.12
C PRO A 30 -7.48 -35.46 -15.68
N SER A 31 -6.68 -35.24 -16.73
CA SER A 31 -6.64 -34.03 -17.55
C SER A 31 -7.99 -33.75 -18.23
N VAL A 32 -8.48 -32.52 -18.10
CA VAL A 32 -9.64 -32.03 -18.87
C VAL A 32 -9.29 -30.71 -19.54
N THR A 33 -9.21 -30.77 -20.87
CA THR A 33 -9.29 -29.67 -21.82
C THR A 33 -10.73 -29.15 -21.91
N ASP A 34 -10.86 -27.87 -22.25
CA ASP A 34 -12.07 -27.13 -22.62
C ASP A 34 -13.15 -26.91 -21.54
N TYR A 35 -13.25 -25.66 -21.08
CA TYR A 35 -14.48 -25.12 -20.52
C TYR A 35 -14.69 -23.67 -20.97
N THR A 36 -15.56 -23.53 -21.98
CA THR A 36 -16.21 -22.28 -22.36
C THR A 36 -17.25 -21.88 -21.32
N SER A 37 -17.34 -20.58 -21.07
CA SER A 37 -18.26 -19.91 -20.13
C SER A 37 -19.75 -20.22 -20.38
N PRO A 38 -20.55 -20.59 -19.36
CA PRO A 38 -22.00 -20.61 -19.45
C PRO A 38 -22.63 -19.61 -18.47
N PHE A 39 -22.85 -18.37 -18.91
CA PHE A 39 -23.86 -17.49 -18.29
C PHE A 39 -24.54 -16.67 -19.38
N SER A 40 -25.53 -17.27 -20.03
CA SER A 40 -26.59 -16.53 -20.71
C SER A 40 -27.84 -17.38 -20.81
N LYS A 41 -28.93 -16.82 -20.27
CA LYS A 41 -30.35 -17.20 -20.42
C LYS A 41 -30.70 -18.45 -19.59
N ASP A 42 -31.64 -18.40 -18.65
CA ASP A 42 -33.03 -18.02 -18.82
C ASP A 42 -33.65 -17.37 -17.58
N TYR A 43 -34.44 -16.32 -17.76
CA TYR A 43 -35.49 -15.95 -16.80
C TYR A 43 -36.73 -15.54 -17.60
N HIS A 44 -37.80 -16.30 -17.39
CA HIS A 44 -39.14 -16.09 -17.93
C HIS A 44 -39.73 -14.76 -17.45
N SER A 45 -40.38 -14.01 -18.35
CA SER A 45 -41.63 -13.29 -18.05
C SER A 45 -42.34 -12.95 -19.36
N SER A 46 -43.56 -13.45 -19.46
CA SER A 46 -44.52 -13.28 -20.52
C SER A 46 -45.30 -11.96 -20.36
N GLU A 47 -45.80 -11.47 -21.51
CA GLU A 47 -46.87 -10.47 -21.69
C GLU A 47 -46.55 -9.00 -21.36
N PHE A 48 -46.43 -8.17 -22.41
CA PHE A 48 -47.41 -7.09 -22.65
C PHE A 48 -47.34 -6.59 -24.10
N SER A 49 -48.53 -6.32 -24.62
CA SER A 49 -48.87 -6.06 -26.01
C SER A 49 -48.26 -4.81 -26.63
N THR A 50 -48.12 -4.89 -27.95
CA THR A 50 -47.81 -3.84 -28.93
C THR A 50 -48.67 -2.58 -28.79
N LEU A 51 -48.02 -1.42 -28.67
CA LEU A 51 -48.58 -0.12 -29.01
C LEU A 51 -47.58 0.66 -29.90
N SER A 52 -48.13 1.20 -30.99
CA SER A 52 -47.46 1.93 -32.07
C SER A 52 -46.82 3.26 -31.64
N PRO A 53 -45.85 3.81 -32.39
CA PRO A 53 -45.16 5.04 -32.02
C PRO A 53 -45.98 6.30 -32.37
N LEU A 54 -46.08 7.23 -31.40
CA LEU A 54 -46.60 8.59 -31.57
C LEU A 54 -45.45 9.58 -31.87
N PRO A 55 -45.72 10.71 -32.55
CA PRO A 55 -44.73 11.50 -33.28
C PRO A 55 -43.96 12.50 -32.42
N SER A 56 -42.76 12.86 -32.91
CA SER A 56 -41.82 13.81 -32.31
C SER A 56 -42.28 15.28 -32.43
N PRO A 57 -42.08 16.13 -31.40
CA PRO A 57 -42.17 17.58 -31.55
C PRO A 57 -40.78 18.24 -31.67
N SER A 58 -40.57 18.85 -32.84
CA SER A 58 -39.90 20.12 -33.17
C SER A 58 -38.94 20.79 -32.17
N GLN A 59 -37.72 21.07 -32.66
CA GLN A 59 -36.80 22.08 -32.13
C GLN A 59 -37.24 23.51 -32.44
N PRO A 60 -36.76 24.49 -31.66
CA PRO A 60 -36.43 25.81 -32.18
C PRO A 60 -34.95 26.19 -31.97
N SER A 61 -34.36 26.80 -33.01
CA SER A 61 -33.09 27.55 -33.01
C SER A 61 -33.38 29.08 -33.06
N PRO A 62 -32.40 30.02 -33.10
CA PRO A 62 -31.52 30.50 -32.02
C PRO A 62 -31.50 32.06 -31.84
N LYS A 63 -30.64 32.56 -30.90
CA LYS A 63 -30.03 33.93 -30.76
C LYS A 63 -30.85 35.07 -30.07
N PRO A 64 -30.23 36.16 -29.51
CA PRO A 64 -28.91 36.74 -29.82
C PRO A 64 -27.98 37.18 -28.64
N SER A 65 -26.82 37.68 -29.06
CA SER A 65 -25.63 38.18 -28.37
C SER A 65 -25.70 39.63 -27.85
N SER A 66 -24.94 39.95 -26.79
CA SER A 66 -24.15 41.20 -26.59
C SER A 66 -23.23 40.96 -25.38
N SER A 67 -21.89 41.07 -25.39
CA SER A 67 -20.92 42.14 -25.71
C SER A 67 -20.95 43.34 -24.74
N THR A 68 -20.04 43.37 -23.76
CA THR A 68 -19.37 44.64 -23.35
C THR A 68 -17.98 44.40 -22.74
N ARG A 69 -17.01 45.15 -23.28
CA ARG A 69 -15.64 45.51 -22.82
C ARG A 69 -15.63 46.07 -21.38
N SER A 70 -14.56 46.06 -20.57
CA SER A 70 -13.29 46.84 -20.62
C SER A 70 -12.49 46.49 -19.34
N SER A 71 -11.21 46.12 -19.36
CA SER A 71 -9.94 46.91 -19.38
C SER A 71 -9.54 47.65 -18.09
N THR A 72 -8.21 47.68 -17.85
CA THR A 72 -7.39 48.51 -16.92
C THR A 72 -7.15 47.90 -15.52
N PHE A 73 -6.00 47.98 -14.86
CA PHE A 73 -4.68 48.59 -15.10
C PHE A 73 -3.67 48.00 -14.08
N PHE A 74 -2.39 47.90 -14.43
CA PHE A 74 -1.24 47.77 -13.51
C PHE A 74 -0.95 49.13 -12.81
N PRO A 75 -0.21 49.20 -11.69
CA PRO A 75 1.24 49.46 -11.81
C PRO A 75 2.14 48.79 -10.74
N SER A 76 3.38 48.60 -11.19
CA SER A 76 4.64 48.38 -10.46
C SER A 76 5.11 49.59 -9.64
N HIS A 77 6.13 49.39 -8.78
CA HIS A 77 7.34 50.22 -8.50
C HIS A 77 7.88 49.80 -7.11
N SER A 78 8.98 49.06 -6.98
CA SER A 78 10.41 49.41 -7.08
C SER A 78 10.99 50.21 -5.89
N SER A 79 12.03 49.66 -5.25
CA SER A 79 13.38 50.27 -5.08
C SER A 79 14.01 50.26 -3.68
N THR A 80 15.25 49.73 -3.63
CA THR A 80 16.47 50.26 -2.92
C THR A 80 16.51 50.27 -1.38
N SER A 81 17.64 50.21 -0.66
CA SER A 81 19.06 49.86 -0.85
C SER A 81 19.78 50.08 0.52
N SER A 82 21.04 49.66 0.62
CA SER A 82 22.10 50.21 1.51
C SER A 82 22.46 49.51 2.83
N ALA A 83 23.49 48.66 2.73
CA ALA A 83 24.81 48.73 3.36
C ALA A 83 25.09 49.55 4.64
N ARG A 84 25.88 48.92 5.56
CA ARG A 84 27.11 49.36 6.27
C ARG A 84 27.32 48.40 7.47
N GLY A 85 28.50 47.93 7.90
CA GLY A 85 29.90 48.32 7.71
C GLY A 85 30.55 48.67 9.06
N CYS A 86 31.77 48.15 9.32
CA CYS A 86 32.72 48.42 10.44
C CYS A 86 32.43 47.79 11.82
N ALA A 87 33.29 47.07 12.57
CA ALA A 87 34.75 46.87 12.72
C ALA A 87 35.34 47.46 14.02
N THR A 88 36.29 46.70 14.62
CA THR A 88 37.41 47.07 15.54
C THR A 88 37.07 47.50 16.98
N SER A 89 37.42 46.73 18.03
CA SER A 89 38.72 46.64 18.77
C SER A 89 39.02 47.92 19.59
N THR A 90 39.41 47.96 20.87
CA THR A 90 40.49 47.28 21.63
C THR A 90 40.45 47.73 23.12
N SER A 91 40.90 46.85 24.05
CA SER A 91 41.77 47.05 25.25
C SER A 91 41.46 48.17 26.30
N SER A 92 41.59 48.05 27.64
CA SER A 92 42.68 47.53 28.50
C SER A 92 42.34 47.61 30.01
N THR A 93 42.96 46.73 30.84
CA THR A 93 43.54 46.91 32.23
C THR A 93 42.63 47.32 33.41
N ALA A 94 42.77 46.93 34.69
CA ALA A 94 43.65 46.10 35.56
C ALA A 94 42.82 45.82 36.87
N THR A 95 43.04 44.84 37.76
CA THR A 95 44.08 44.75 38.82
C THR A 95 43.82 43.53 39.74
N THR A 96 44.93 43.00 40.25
CA THR A 96 45.35 41.95 41.21
C THR A 96 44.54 41.58 42.50
N TYR A 97 44.90 40.39 43.04
CA TYR A 97 44.82 39.82 44.43
C TYR A 97 43.58 38.92 44.69
N SER A 98 43.62 37.65 45.12
CA SER A 98 44.56 36.90 45.98
C SER A 98 44.48 35.37 45.80
N ARG A 99 45.56 34.72 46.18
CA ARG A 99 45.90 33.29 46.34
C ARG A 99 44.89 32.45 47.15
N SER A 100 44.60 31.22 46.72
CA SER A 100 44.64 30.01 47.57
C SER A 100 44.61 28.72 46.76
N THR A 101 45.46 27.80 47.18
CA THR A 101 45.79 26.47 46.65
C THR A 101 44.65 25.47 46.77
N THR A 102 44.45 24.58 45.79
CA THR A 102 44.34 23.12 46.01
C THR A 102 44.20 22.35 44.69
N VAL A 103 45.13 21.40 44.50
CA VAL A 103 44.98 20.05 43.93
C VAL A 103 44.40 19.91 42.51
N ASP A 104 45.28 19.51 41.60
CA ASP A 104 44.98 18.92 40.29
C ASP A 104 43.89 17.84 40.37
N LYS A 105 42.74 18.12 39.76
CA LYS A 105 41.82 17.09 39.25
C LYS A 105 41.66 17.29 37.75
N LYS A 106 42.27 16.36 37.01
CA LYS A 106 42.00 16.03 35.60
C LYS A 106 40.49 16.10 35.33
N PRO A 107 40.00 16.84 34.31
CA PRO A 107 38.60 16.76 33.93
C PRO A 107 38.35 15.34 33.39
N GLU A 108 37.62 14.57 34.19
CA GLU A 108 37.09 13.27 33.81
C GLU A 108 36.08 13.51 32.69
N ALA A 109 36.41 13.00 31.50
CA ALA A 109 35.56 13.11 30.33
C ALA A 109 34.20 12.47 30.65
N GLU A 110 33.13 13.25 30.55
CA GLU A 110 31.77 12.70 30.63
C GLU A 110 31.62 11.54 29.63
N PRO A 111 30.93 10.44 30.02
CA PRO A 111 30.70 9.35 29.11
C PRO A 111 29.85 9.88 27.96
N LYS A 112 30.45 9.99 26.78
CA LYS A 112 29.76 10.24 25.52
C LYS A 112 28.76 9.10 25.34
N GLN A 113 27.54 9.33 25.80
CA GLN A 113 26.42 8.44 25.56
C GLN A 113 26.09 8.56 24.07
N SER A 114 26.77 7.74 23.26
CA SER A 114 26.45 7.52 21.87
C SER A 114 24.97 7.18 21.81
N ARG A 115 24.16 8.09 21.27
CA ARG A 115 22.74 7.89 20.98
C ARG A 115 22.62 6.84 19.88
N PHE A 116 22.78 5.57 20.27
CA PHE A 116 22.24 4.47 19.49
C PHE A 116 20.73 4.67 19.44
N LEU A 117 20.15 4.71 18.23
CA LEU A 117 18.71 4.53 18.08
C LEU A 117 18.30 3.31 18.90
N PRO A 118 17.22 3.40 19.70
CA PRO A 118 16.93 2.37 20.67
C PRO A 118 16.72 1.05 19.93
N VAL A 119 17.58 0.07 20.23
CA VAL A 119 17.34 -1.33 19.85
C VAL A 119 15.99 -1.68 20.49
N ILE A 120 14.96 -1.80 19.66
CA ILE A 120 13.60 -2.07 20.13
C ILE A 120 13.64 -3.44 20.84
N SER A 121 13.19 -3.49 22.10
CA SER A 121 13.16 -4.74 22.85
C SER A 121 12.26 -5.76 22.16
N LYS A 122 12.46 -7.06 22.44
CA LYS A 122 11.64 -8.12 21.83
C LYS A 122 10.16 -7.93 22.14
N GLU A 123 9.87 -7.46 23.35
CA GLU A 123 8.51 -7.19 23.86
C GLU A 123 7.89 -6.04 23.08
N LYS A 124 8.61 -4.92 22.93
CA LYS A 124 8.14 -3.75 22.18
C LYS A 124 7.94 -4.06 20.69
N ARG A 125 8.74 -4.96 20.12
CA ARG A 125 8.56 -5.48 18.75
C ARG A 125 7.32 -6.36 18.63
N ALA A 126 7.04 -7.20 19.62
CA ALA A 126 5.83 -8.02 19.65
C ALA A 126 4.57 -7.15 19.78
N GLU A 127 4.59 -6.15 20.65
CA GLU A 127 3.51 -5.16 20.80
C GLU A 127 3.24 -4.42 19.48
N MET A 128 4.29 -3.91 18.83
CA MET A 128 4.16 -3.28 17.52
C MET A 128 3.55 -4.24 16.49
N ASN A 129 4.02 -5.48 16.42
CA ASN A 129 3.47 -6.48 15.51
C ASN A 129 1.98 -6.75 15.76
N ILE A 130 1.56 -6.89 17.02
CA ILE A 130 0.15 -7.06 17.38
C ILE A 130 -0.67 -5.87 16.87
N VAL A 131 -0.21 -4.66 17.11
CA VAL A 131 -0.90 -3.44 16.66
C VAL A 131 -1.03 -3.42 15.14
N ILE A 132 0.05 -3.67 14.41
CA ILE A 132 0.08 -3.62 12.94
C ILE A 132 -0.85 -4.67 12.31
N PHE A 133 -0.80 -5.91 12.79
CA PHE A 133 -1.59 -7.01 12.22
C PHE A 133 -3.05 -6.95 12.66
N ASN A 134 -3.39 -6.17 13.69
CA ASN A 134 -4.78 -5.91 14.08
C ASN A 134 -5.39 -4.67 13.38
N GLN A 135 -4.63 -3.93 12.58
CA GLN A 135 -5.14 -2.76 11.85
C GLN A 135 -5.76 -3.12 10.50
N ILE A 136 -6.86 -2.43 10.16
CA ILE A 136 -7.45 -2.41 8.82
C ILE A 136 -7.04 -1.09 8.15
N ALA A 137 -6.44 -1.20 6.96
CA ALA A 137 -6.07 -0.04 6.16
C ALA A 137 -7.20 0.29 5.18
N GLU A 138 -7.69 1.53 5.22
CA GLU A 138 -8.55 2.08 4.17
C GLU A 138 -7.71 2.47 2.96
N ILE A 139 -7.90 1.76 1.85
CA ILE A 139 -7.20 2.01 0.59
C ILE A 139 -7.93 3.09 -0.19
N THR A 140 -9.23 2.90 -0.41
CA THR A 140 -10.16 3.90 -0.95
C THR A 140 -11.41 3.95 -0.07
N GLN A 141 -12.33 4.88 -0.34
CA GLN A 141 -13.59 5.03 0.40
C GLN A 141 -14.48 3.75 0.44
N TYR A 142 -14.21 2.75 -0.41
CA TYR A 142 -14.95 1.50 -0.48
C TYR A 142 -14.05 0.24 -0.49
N LEU A 143 -12.73 0.38 -0.38
CA LEU A 143 -11.77 -0.73 -0.42
C LEU A 143 -10.87 -0.72 0.81
N TYR A 144 -10.84 -1.83 1.53
CA TYR A 144 -10.06 -2.03 2.75
C TYR A 144 -9.14 -3.24 2.62
N LEU A 145 -8.00 -3.20 3.30
CA LEU A 145 -6.99 -4.25 3.32
C LEU A 145 -6.57 -4.56 4.76
N CYS A 146 -6.56 -5.84 5.15
CA CYS A 146 -6.03 -6.24 6.45
C CYS A 146 -5.43 -7.65 6.50
N ALA A 147 -4.93 -8.03 7.69
CA ALA A 147 -4.60 -9.40 8.06
C ALA A 147 -5.84 -10.13 8.56
N ALA A 148 -5.84 -11.47 8.50
CA ALA A 148 -6.97 -12.28 8.97
C ALA A 148 -7.31 -12.00 10.45
N ALA A 149 -6.29 -11.78 11.28
CA ALA A 149 -6.46 -11.45 12.71
C ALA A 149 -7.23 -10.14 12.95
N ALA A 150 -7.24 -9.21 11.99
CA ALA A 150 -7.97 -7.95 12.11
C ALA A 150 -9.46 -8.06 11.72
N VAL A 151 -9.89 -9.19 11.14
CA VAL A 151 -11.28 -9.39 10.72
C VAL A 151 -12.13 -9.76 11.93
N SER A 152 -12.82 -8.77 12.52
CA SER A 152 -13.75 -8.98 13.64
C SER A 152 -15.14 -8.47 13.32
N ARG A 153 -16.17 -9.03 13.97
CA ARG A 153 -17.57 -8.59 13.80
C ARG A 153 -17.75 -7.09 14.08
N GLU A 154 -17.09 -6.60 15.12
CA GLU A 154 -17.10 -5.19 15.50
C GLU A 154 -16.57 -4.30 14.37
N LYS A 155 -15.39 -4.62 13.82
CA LYS A 155 -14.77 -3.83 12.74
C LYS A 155 -15.53 -3.93 11.42
N VAL A 156 -16.02 -5.12 11.09
CA VAL A 156 -16.88 -5.33 9.91
C VAL A 156 -18.14 -4.47 10.01
N ARG A 157 -18.78 -4.43 11.18
CA ARG A 157 -19.98 -3.61 11.43
C ARG A 157 -19.67 -2.11 11.43
N SER A 158 -18.63 -1.67 12.13
CA SER A 158 -18.30 -0.24 12.26
C SER A 158 -17.85 0.38 10.94
N LEU A 159 -17.11 -0.36 10.12
CA LEU A 159 -16.73 0.06 8.78
C LEU A 159 -17.84 -0.14 7.74
N GLN A 160 -18.96 -0.79 8.11
CA GLN A 160 -20.07 -1.14 7.23
C GLN A 160 -19.60 -1.97 6.02
N ILE A 161 -18.72 -2.96 6.27
CA ILE A 161 -18.26 -3.88 5.24
C ILE A 161 -19.44 -4.74 4.78
N THR A 162 -19.61 -4.79 3.47
CA THR A 162 -20.69 -5.54 2.80
C THR A 162 -20.16 -6.76 2.06
N HIS A 163 -18.89 -6.74 1.66
CA HIS A 163 -18.25 -7.82 0.93
C HIS A 163 -16.88 -8.11 1.53
N ILE A 164 -16.51 -9.38 1.62
CA ILE A 164 -15.19 -9.83 2.06
C ILE A 164 -14.59 -10.76 1.00
N ILE A 165 -13.39 -10.42 0.54
CA ILE A 165 -12.55 -11.29 -0.29
C ILE A 165 -11.47 -11.88 0.61
N ASN A 166 -11.63 -13.16 0.94
CA ASN A 166 -10.64 -13.95 1.67
C ASN A 166 -9.72 -14.61 0.64
N CYS A 167 -8.41 -14.32 0.66
CA CYS A 167 -7.45 -14.98 -0.23
C CYS A 167 -6.50 -15.89 0.57
N THR A 168 -7.07 -16.93 1.18
CA THR A 168 -6.34 -17.93 1.98
C THR A 168 -6.87 -19.33 1.75
N LEU A 169 -6.02 -20.33 2.01
CA LEU A 169 -6.44 -21.74 2.01
C LEU A 169 -7.16 -22.10 3.32
N ASP A 170 -6.53 -21.75 4.45
CA ASP A 170 -6.87 -22.35 5.75
C ASP A 170 -7.71 -21.44 6.67
N VAL A 171 -7.94 -20.17 6.31
CA VAL A 171 -8.78 -19.28 7.11
C VAL A 171 -10.23 -19.41 6.63
N PRO A 172 -11.18 -19.81 7.49
CA PRO A 172 -12.58 -19.90 7.11
C PRO A 172 -13.14 -18.51 6.79
N ASN A 173 -14.15 -18.46 5.92
CA ASN A 173 -14.84 -17.21 5.62
C ASN A 173 -15.51 -16.64 6.88
N PHE A 174 -15.53 -15.31 6.95
CA PHE A 174 -16.25 -14.58 7.97
C PHE A 174 -17.73 -14.97 7.97
N LYS A 175 -18.28 -15.24 9.16
CA LYS A 175 -19.69 -15.57 9.37
C LYS A 175 -20.40 -14.36 9.98
N GLY A 176 -21.17 -13.65 9.17
CA GLY A 176 -22.02 -12.56 9.62
C GLY A 176 -23.19 -12.35 8.66
N GLU A 177 -24.30 -11.89 9.21
CA GLU A 177 -25.49 -11.55 8.42
C GLU A 177 -25.19 -10.39 7.47
N ASN A 178 -25.73 -10.45 6.25
CA ASN A 178 -25.63 -9.39 5.24
C ASN A 178 -24.20 -9.05 4.76
N VAL A 179 -23.23 -9.95 4.96
CA VAL A 179 -21.88 -9.81 4.42
C VAL A 179 -21.60 -10.92 3.41
N ALA A 180 -21.41 -10.55 2.15
CA ALA A 180 -21.08 -11.49 1.09
C ALA A 180 -19.59 -11.86 1.14
N CYS A 181 -19.29 -13.13 1.40
CA CYS A 181 -17.91 -13.62 1.49
C CYS A 181 -17.55 -14.49 0.28
N VAL A 182 -16.42 -14.20 -0.35
CA VAL A 182 -15.83 -15.04 -1.40
C VAL A 182 -14.43 -15.46 -0.99
N ASN A 183 -14.12 -16.74 -1.17
CA ASN A 183 -12.79 -17.28 -0.93
C ASN A 183 -12.05 -17.51 -2.25
N ILE A 184 -10.87 -16.91 -2.36
CA ILE A 184 -9.87 -17.16 -3.39
C ILE A 184 -8.81 -18.08 -2.80
N GLN A 185 -8.93 -19.36 -3.10
CA GLN A 185 -8.07 -20.42 -2.57
C GLN A 185 -6.68 -20.34 -3.23
N VAL A 186 -5.75 -19.67 -2.55
CA VAL A 186 -4.38 -19.44 -3.02
C VAL A 186 -3.41 -19.32 -1.85
N ASP A 187 -2.28 -20.03 -1.94
CA ASP A 187 -1.16 -19.93 -1.02
C ASP A 187 -0.29 -18.69 -1.32
N ASP A 188 0.60 -18.33 -0.39
CA ASP A 188 1.51 -17.19 -0.54
C ASP A 188 2.85 -17.59 -1.16
N SER A 189 2.80 -18.46 -2.16
CA SER A 189 4.00 -18.96 -2.85
C SER A 189 4.27 -18.13 -4.10
N SER A 190 5.55 -17.97 -4.44
CA SER A 190 5.96 -17.39 -5.72
C SER A 190 5.55 -18.24 -6.92
N ARG A 191 5.18 -19.51 -6.70
CA ARG A 191 4.69 -20.44 -7.73
C ARG A 191 3.16 -20.41 -7.87
N ALA A 192 2.46 -19.71 -6.98
CA ALA A 192 1.01 -19.66 -6.98
C ALA A 192 0.48 -18.74 -8.09
N HIS A 193 -0.62 -19.13 -8.74
CA HIS A 193 -1.20 -18.41 -9.87
C HIS A 193 -2.26 -17.40 -9.40
N LEU A 194 -1.88 -16.38 -8.64
CA LEU A 194 -2.82 -15.35 -8.17
C LEU A 194 -3.40 -14.49 -9.30
N GLY A 195 -2.65 -14.30 -10.39
CA GLY A 195 -2.98 -13.42 -11.49
C GLY A 195 -4.24 -13.80 -12.26
N ILE A 196 -4.64 -15.09 -12.23
CA ILE A 196 -5.90 -15.55 -12.82
C ILE A 196 -7.13 -14.95 -12.11
N TYR A 197 -6.96 -14.47 -10.88
CA TYR A 197 -8.03 -13.87 -10.08
C TYR A 197 -8.04 -12.34 -10.13
N PHE A 198 -7.06 -11.69 -10.78
CA PHE A 198 -6.96 -10.22 -10.79
C PHE A 198 -8.20 -9.56 -11.37
N ASP A 199 -8.64 -9.98 -12.57
CA ASP A 199 -9.83 -9.40 -13.19
C ASP A 199 -11.09 -9.67 -12.36
N ARG A 200 -11.30 -10.93 -11.95
CA ARG A 200 -12.47 -11.30 -11.14
C ARG A 200 -12.57 -10.50 -9.85
N CYS A 201 -11.46 -10.39 -9.10
CA CYS A 201 -11.47 -9.66 -7.82
C CYS A 201 -11.62 -8.15 -8.04
N ALA A 202 -10.95 -7.58 -9.04
CA ALA A 202 -11.10 -6.17 -9.37
C ALA A 202 -12.55 -5.83 -9.75
N ASP A 203 -13.19 -6.69 -10.55
CA ASP A 203 -14.57 -6.50 -11.01
C ASP A 203 -15.56 -6.60 -9.85
N MET A 204 -15.36 -7.54 -8.92
CA MET A 204 -16.16 -7.64 -7.70
C MET A 204 -16.04 -6.38 -6.84
N ILE A 205 -14.83 -5.86 -6.65
CA ILE A 205 -14.62 -4.61 -5.89
C ILE A 205 -15.36 -3.46 -6.57
N ARG A 206 -15.24 -3.33 -7.89
CA ARG A 206 -15.93 -2.29 -8.65
C ARG A 206 -17.45 -2.41 -8.57
N GLN A 207 -17.99 -3.61 -8.75
CA GLN A 207 -19.43 -3.85 -8.71
C GLN A 207 -20.03 -3.54 -7.34
N ALA A 208 -19.34 -3.91 -6.26
CA ALA A 208 -19.75 -3.55 -4.91
C ALA A 208 -19.74 -2.02 -4.72
N SER A 209 -18.68 -1.34 -5.14
CA SER A 209 -18.54 0.12 -5.08
C SER A 209 -19.70 0.85 -5.78
N LEU A 210 -20.09 0.40 -6.98
CA LEU A 210 -21.22 0.98 -7.74
C LEU A 210 -22.57 0.85 -7.03
N LYS A 211 -22.70 -0.06 -6.07
CA LYS A 211 -23.89 -0.26 -5.24
C LYS A 211 -23.73 0.35 -3.84
N ASN A 212 -22.79 1.27 -3.67
CA ASN A 212 -22.41 1.86 -2.38
C ASN A 212 -21.95 0.83 -1.32
N GLY A 213 -21.50 -0.34 -1.77
CA GLY A 213 -20.92 -1.37 -0.92
C GLY A 213 -19.45 -1.09 -0.61
N LYS A 214 -19.01 -1.59 0.55
CA LYS A 214 -17.61 -1.58 0.99
C LYS A 214 -17.03 -2.98 1.01
N VAL A 215 -15.80 -3.13 0.49
CA VAL A 215 -15.11 -4.41 0.31
C VAL A 215 -13.86 -4.47 1.17
N LEU A 216 -13.75 -5.55 1.95
CA LEU A 216 -12.54 -5.88 2.70
C LEU A 216 -11.81 -7.04 2.04
N VAL A 217 -10.55 -6.84 1.67
CA VAL A 217 -9.68 -7.89 1.13
C VAL A 217 -8.67 -8.28 2.20
N HIS A 218 -8.63 -9.55 2.59
CA HIS A 218 -7.67 -10.04 3.58
C HIS A 218 -6.98 -11.33 3.12
N CYS A 219 -5.76 -11.52 3.62
CA CYS A 219 -5.08 -12.81 3.60
C CYS A 219 -4.66 -13.14 5.04
N VAL A 220 -3.65 -13.99 5.24
CA VAL A 220 -3.16 -14.31 6.59
C VAL A 220 -2.57 -13.06 7.26
N ALA A 221 -1.53 -12.46 6.66
CA ALA A 221 -0.80 -11.33 7.25
C ALA A 221 -1.21 -9.95 6.71
N GLY A 222 -2.01 -9.90 5.63
CA GLY A 222 -2.31 -8.63 4.95
C GLY A 222 -1.07 -7.98 4.33
N VAL A 223 -0.15 -8.81 3.79
CA VAL A 223 1.17 -8.37 3.30
C VAL A 223 1.32 -8.59 1.80
N SER A 224 1.00 -9.79 1.30
CA SER A 224 1.32 -10.21 -0.07
C SER A 224 0.09 -10.47 -0.94
N ARG A 225 -0.67 -11.56 -0.70
CA ARG A 225 -1.87 -11.92 -1.51
C ARG A 225 -2.91 -10.80 -1.59
N SER A 226 -3.44 -10.33 -0.46
CA SER A 226 -4.48 -9.29 -0.43
C SER A 226 -3.99 -7.96 -0.99
N ALA A 227 -2.73 -7.60 -0.71
CA ALA A 227 -2.10 -6.41 -1.29
C ALA A 227 -2.03 -6.48 -2.81
N SER A 228 -1.65 -7.63 -3.37
CA SER A 228 -1.57 -7.84 -4.81
C SER A 228 -2.94 -7.69 -5.48
N LEU A 229 -4.01 -8.22 -4.88
CA LEU A 229 -5.38 -8.04 -5.38
C LEU A 229 -5.82 -6.57 -5.34
N CYS A 230 -5.52 -5.84 -4.26
CA CYS A 230 -5.82 -4.40 -4.18
C CYS A 230 -5.03 -3.59 -5.22
N ILE A 231 -3.75 -3.92 -5.45
CA ILE A 231 -2.92 -3.27 -6.48
C ILE A 231 -3.51 -3.52 -7.87
N ALA A 232 -3.90 -4.77 -8.18
CA ALA A 232 -4.55 -5.11 -9.44
C ALA A 232 -5.84 -4.32 -9.67
N TYR A 233 -6.67 -4.16 -8.64
CA TYR A 233 -7.87 -3.31 -8.68
C TYR A 233 -7.53 -1.86 -9.03
N LEU A 234 -6.59 -1.25 -8.31
CA LEU A 234 -6.20 0.15 -8.53
C LEU A 234 -5.65 0.37 -9.95
N MET A 235 -4.92 -0.60 -10.49
CA MET A 235 -4.52 -0.51 -11.89
C MET A 235 -5.73 -0.56 -12.83
N LYS A 236 -6.58 -1.57 -12.70
CA LYS A 236 -7.71 -1.77 -13.63
C LYS A 236 -8.70 -0.60 -13.63
N TYR A 237 -9.13 -0.16 -12.44
CA TYR A 237 -10.26 0.75 -12.29
C TYR A 237 -9.88 2.18 -11.91
N GLU A 238 -8.79 2.38 -11.18
CA GLU A 238 -8.28 3.72 -10.86
C GLU A 238 -7.21 4.22 -11.83
N ARG A 239 -6.92 3.42 -12.88
CA ARG A 239 -5.96 3.75 -13.95
C ARG A 239 -4.57 4.12 -13.46
N MET A 240 -4.19 3.62 -12.29
CA MET A 240 -2.85 3.79 -11.76
C MET A 240 -1.88 2.84 -12.47
N SER A 241 -0.66 3.29 -12.75
CA SER A 241 0.41 2.37 -13.13
C SER A 241 0.73 1.42 -11.95
N LEU A 242 1.40 0.30 -12.21
CA LEU A 242 1.82 -0.64 -11.15
C LEU A 242 2.64 0.05 -10.07
N LEU A 243 3.63 0.86 -10.47
CA LEU A 243 4.44 1.64 -9.54
C LEU A 243 3.59 2.59 -8.69
N GLN A 244 2.63 3.28 -9.30
CA GLN A 244 1.73 4.21 -8.60
C GLN A 244 0.81 3.47 -7.62
N ALA A 245 0.18 2.39 -8.06
CA ALA A 245 -0.71 1.56 -7.26
C ALA A 245 0.02 0.94 -6.07
N TYR A 246 1.21 0.36 -6.28
CA TYR A 246 2.05 -0.17 -5.21
C TYR A 246 2.38 0.90 -4.17
N LYS A 247 2.92 2.05 -4.61
CA LYS A 247 3.27 3.15 -3.69
C LYS A 247 2.04 3.68 -2.95
N PHE A 248 0.88 3.71 -3.61
CA PHE A 248 -0.38 4.14 -2.99
C PHE A 248 -0.79 3.20 -1.85
N VAL A 249 -0.84 1.89 -2.10
CA VAL A 249 -1.17 0.91 -1.05
C VAL A 249 -0.10 0.89 0.04
N LYS A 250 1.18 1.00 -0.32
CA LYS A 250 2.30 1.06 0.64
C LYS A 250 2.18 2.23 1.61
N ARG A 251 1.78 3.42 1.15
CA ARG A 251 1.54 4.57 2.05
C ARG A 251 0.38 4.34 3.01
N LYS A 252 -0.64 3.58 2.61
CA LYS A 252 -1.81 3.26 3.44
C LYS A 252 -1.54 2.09 4.39
N ARG A 253 -0.68 1.15 3.99
CA ARG A 253 -0.24 -0.01 4.78
C ARG A 253 1.23 -0.33 4.47
N TYR A 254 2.12 0.23 5.27
CA TYR A 254 3.57 0.16 5.01
C TYR A 254 4.16 -1.26 5.01
N VAL A 255 3.50 -2.22 5.68
CA VAL A 255 3.97 -3.61 5.73
C VAL A 255 3.68 -4.43 4.48
N ILE A 256 3.00 -3.88 3.46
CA ILE A 256 2.79 -4.65 2.23
C ILE A 256 4.15 -4.99 1.59
N HIS A 257 4.22 -6.23 1.13
CA HIS A 257 5.40 -6.79 0.50
C HIS A 257 4.98 -8.02 -0.32
N PRO A 258 4.34 -7.84 -1.49
CA PRO A 258 4.04 -8.94 -2.39
C PRO A 258 5.26 -9.81 -2.65
N ASN A 259 5.07 -11.12 -2.73
CA ASN A 259 6.16 -12.03 -3.09
C ASN A 259 6.58 -11.81 -4.55
N VAL A 260 7.78 -12.28 -4.90
CA VAL A 260 8.40 -12.04 -6.22
C VAL A 260 7.58 -12.63 -7.38
N GLY A 261 6.87 -13.74 -7.17
CA GLY A 261 6.01 -14.35 -8.18
C GLY A 261 4.75 -13.53 -8.45
N PHE A 262 4.17 -12.92 -7.42
CA PHE A 262 3.05 -11.99 -7.60
C PHE A 262 3.48 -10.68 -8.26
N TRP A 263 4.70 -10.20 -7.99
CA TRP A 263 5.25 -9.08 -8.75
C TRP A 263 5.35 -9.36 -10.24
N GLN A 264 5.87 -10.52 -10.63
CA GLN A 264 5.93 -10.91 -12.04
C GLN A 264 4.52 -10.94 -12.67
N GLN A 265 3.54 -11.50 -11.96
CA GLN A 265 2.16 -11.55 -12.41
C GLN A 265 1.52 -10.15 -12.50
N LEU A 266 1.81 -9.24 -11.57
CA LEU A 266 1.34 -7.85 -11.61
C LEU A 266 1.99 -7.05 -12.75
N ILE A 267 3.28 -7.27 -13.03
CA ILE A 267 3.98 -6.67 -14.17
C ILE A 267 3.33 -7.12 -15.47
N GLU A 268 3.03 -8.42 -15.59
CA GLU A 268 2.38 -8.95 -16.79
C GLU A 268 0.93 -8.46 -16.92
N TYR A 269 0.23 -8.32 -15.80
CA TYR A 269 -1.09 -7.70 -15.77
C TYR A 269 -1.06 -6.24 -16.25
N GLU A 270 -0.09 -5.45 -15.79
CA GLU A 270 0.10 -4.06 -16.22
C GLU A 270 0.34 -3.96 -17.73
N LYS A 271 1.23 -4.81 -18.28
CA LYS A 271 1.46 -4.89 -19.72
C LYS A 271 0.19 -5.22 -20.47
N ARG A 272 -0.60 -6.18 -19.98
CA ARG A 272 -1.85 -6.59 -20.62
C ARG A 272 -2.88 -5.45 -20.68
N ILE A 273 -3.01 -4.64 -19.63
CA ILE A 273 -4.04 -3.60 -19.57
C ILE A 273 -3.59 -2.22 -20.06
N PHE A 274 -2.27 -1.95 -20.11
CA PHE A 274 -1.72 -0.64 -20.51
C PHE A 274 -0.68 -0.70 -21.63
N GLY A 275 -0.29 -1.89 -22.10
CA GLY A 275 0.73 -2.06 -23.14
C GLY A 275 2.16 -1.77 -22.69
N ARG A 276 2.39 -1.50 -21.39
CA ARG A 276 3.71 -1.19 -20.83
C ARG A 276 3.82 -1.66 -19.37
N ALA A 277 5.06 -1.77 -18.89
CA ALA A 277 5.36 -2.01 -17.49
C ALA A 277 6.10 -0.81 -16.88
N THR A 278 5.73 -0.41 -15.66
CA THR A 278 6.39 0.66 -14.89
C THR A 278 7.30 0.14 -13.78
N VAL A 279 7.36 -1.17 -13.60
CA VAL A 279 8.28 -1.85 -12.68
C VAL A 279 8.98 -2.99 -13.41
N LYS A 280 10.29 -3.12 -13.18
CA LYS A 280 11.12 -4.21 -13.73
C LYS A 280 11.56 -5.17 -12.62
N MET A 281 11.75 -6.43 -13.00
CA MET A 281 12.47 -7.39 -12.18
C MET A 281 13.98 -7.23 -12.43
N VAL A 282 14.76 -7.25 -11.36
CA VAL A 282 16.22 -7.07 -11.36
C VAL A 282 16.88 -8.09 -10.44
N TYR A 283 18.14 -8.41 -10.70
CA TYR A 283 18.91 -9.31 -9.85
C TYR A 283 19.54 -8.54 -8.69
N SER A 284 19.42 -9.11 -7.50
CA SER A 284 20.03 -8.63 -6.25
C SER A 284 20.83 -9.75 -5.58
N ASN A 285 21.47 -9.44 -4.45
CA ASN A 285 22.15 -10.41 -3.59
C ASN A 285 21.24 -11.50 -3.00
N VAL A 286 19.92 -11.29 -3.01
CA VAL A 286 18.91 -12.25 -2.53
C VAL A 286 18.13 -12.92 -3.67
N GLY A 287 18.56 -12.72 -4.92
CA GLY A 287 17.92 -13.25 -6.11
C GLY A 287 17.13 -12.17 -6.88
N MET A 288 16.19 -12.62 -7.71
CA MET A 288 15.41 -11.73 -8.57
C MET A 288 14.27 -11.06 -7.77
N VAL A 289 14.27 -9.73 -7.75
CA VAL A 289 13.34 -8.87 -6.99
C VAL A 289 12.83 -7.74 -7.87
N PRO A 290 11.68 -7.12 -7.57
CA PRO A 290 11.27 -5.91 -8.27
C PRO A 290 12.22 -4.75 -7.91
N GLU A 291 12.54 -3.88 -8.88
CA GLU A 291 13.49 -2.77 -8.68
C GLU A 291 13.10 -1.85 -7.52
N VAL A 292 11.80 -1.69 -7.25
CA VAL A 292 11.29 -0.90 -6.12
C VAL A 292 11.77 -1.39 -4.76
N TYR A 293 12.11 -2.67 -4.60
CA TYR A 293 12.63 -3.19 -3.33
C TYR A 293 14.09 -2.80 -3.10
N ILE A 294 14.86 -2.64 -4.19
CA ILE A 294 16.24 -2.14 -4.10
C ILE A 294 16.22 -0.65 -3.71
N ASP A 295 15.29 0.11 -4.28
CA ASP A 295 15.12 1.52 -3.93
C ASP A 295 14.75 1.70 -2.44
N GLU A 296 13.82 0.89 -1.93
CA GLU A 296 13.44 0.89 -0.50
C GLU A 296 14.63 0.56 0.41
N GLU A 297 15.43 -0.46 0.06
CA GLU A 297 16.62 -0.84 0.83
C GLU A 297 17.66 0.28 0.85
N ASN A 298 17.93 0.89 -0.30
CA ASN A 298 18.87 2.00 -0.43
C ASN A 298 18.43 3.23 0.36
N GLU A 299 17.14 3.55 0.36
CA GLU A 299 16.57 4.65 1.14
C GLU A 299 16.75 4.42 2.64
N LEU A 300 16.47 3.20 3.12
CA LEU A 300 16.68 2.82 4.52
C LEU A 300 18.15 2.93 4.93
N LEU A 301 19.08 2.50 4.07
CA LEU A 301 20.52 2.61 4.33
C LEU A 301 20.97 4.08 4.44
N ARG A 302 20.47 4.96 3.57
CA ARG A 302 20.77 6.41 3.61
C ARG A 302 20.26 7.04 4.91
N LEU A 303 19.06 6.71 5.34
CA LEU A 303 18.48 7.22 6.60
C LEU A 303 19.32 6.78 7.82
N GLN A 304 19.78 5.52 7.83
CA GLN A 304 20.66 5.03 8.89
C GLN A 304 22.01 5.75 8.90
N GLN A 305 22.62 5.97 7.73
CA GLN A 305 23.88 6.72 7.64
C GLN A 305 23.73 8.16 8.15
N ASN A 306 22.65 8.85 7.78
CA ASN A 306 22.39 10.22 8.22
C ASN A 306 22.10 10.30 9.74
N SER A 307 21.50 9.27 10.33
CA SER A 307 21.26 9.21 11.78
C SER A 307 22.53 9.01 12.62
N ARG A 308 23.62 8.51 12.02
CA ARG A 308 24.92 8.31 12.70
C ARG A 308 25.81 9.55 12.72
N HIS A 309 25.51 10.55 11.90
CA HIS A 309 26.29 11.79 11.78
C HIS A 309 25.65 12.99 12.49
N ARG A 310 24.54 12.77 13.21
CA ARG A 310 23.85 13.75 14.07
C ARG A 310 23.95 13.34 15.53
#